data_AF-A0A8T3Z3L2-F1
#
_entry.id   AF-A0A8T3Z3L2-F1
#
_cell.length_a   1.000
_cell.length_b   1.000
_cell.length_c   1.000
_cell.angle_alpha   90.00
_cell.angle_beta   90.00
_cell.angle_gamma   90.00
#
_symmetry.space_group_name_H-M   'P 1'
#
loop_
_entity.id
_entity.type
_entity.pdbx_description
1 polymer ?
#
loop_
_entity_poly.entity_id
_entity_poly.type
_entity_poly.pdbx_seq_one_letter_code
_entity_poly.pdbx_strand_id
1 'polypeptide(L)'
;MNLEKKDLKYLISKIRRDIGHKDVEVDISDIIFDEESGMLLIITPDRPEKSVIIGKGGWVVGRLREELGINSIHVEAYSDFIVPQYRMRLALARLENIASEYIPPYNEPLLNLINLLKARIENPYDFESFLRNFNPGEFQITTHKSGEVLENDIEIDLDTEIDPDQFKSVVALSGGVDSSTSLIVAQMLGFHPLAVTVNPGDIILPRYFRESVENLTQMLGVQHQYLEVDMKEIIEGSLGGRFHPCGRCSKTIEETVFDFTRDNNIPFLIYGDLLSTGAQSLQLELNSSGKGTSSGIEINSSGIETNLVKGNILRINLPALLSLKKGDMKKVAGSWGVKKRGGYGCPLIEEVHKKHPHMRQFSIQRVLRETRAGILEPGEALDQIKI
;
A
#
# COMPACT_ATOMS: atom_id res chain seq x y z
N MET A 1 -1.52 27.30 13.73
CA MET A 1 -1.35 28.60 13.05
C MET A 1 -2.61 28.91 12.24
N ASN A 2 -3.21 30.10 12.38
CA ASN A 2 -4.42 30.46 11.64
C ASN A 2 -4.03 31.14 10.31
N LEU A 3 -3.80 30.34 9.26
CA LEU A 3 -3.47 30.82 7.92
C LEU A 3 -4.75 30.99 7.12
N GLU A 4 -5.03 32.20 6.61
CA GLU A 4 -6.12 32.37 5.63
C GLU A 4 -5.61 32.17 4.19
N LYS A 5 -6.50 31.66 3.33
CA LYS A 5 -6.20 31.49 1.88
C LYS A 5 -5.77 32.82 1.25
N LYS A 6 -6.37 33.94 1.67
CA LYS A 6 -6.05 35.28 1.15
C LYS A 6 -4.62 35.70 1.46
N ASP A 7 -4.16 35.47 2.68
CA ASP A 7 -2.80 35.79 3.10
C ASP A 7 -1.79 34.97 2.31
N LEU A 8 -2.08 33.69 2.12
CA LEU A 8 -1.23 32.78 1.36
C LEU A 8 -1.12 33.19 -0.11
N LYS A 9 -2.25 33.56 -0.75
CA LYS A 9 -2.27 34.08 -2.12
C LYS A 9 -1.42 35.36 -2.25
N TYR A 10 -1.55 36.28 -1.29
CA TYR A 10 -0.75 37.52 -1.28
C TYR A 10 0.74 37.22 -1.14
N LEU A 11 1.11 36.34 -0.21
CA LEU A 11 2.49 35.94 0.04
C LEU A 11 3.13 35.27 -1.17
N ILE A 12 2.40 34.37 -1.83
CA ILE A 12 2.84 33.73 -3.08
C ILE A 12 3.07 34.77 -4.18
N SER A 13 2.14 35.70 -4.39
CA SER A 13 2.28 36.77 -5.38
C SER A 13 3.48 37.66 -5.09
N LYS A 14 3.71 38.03 -3.81
CA LYS A 14 4.90 38.78 -3.37
C LYS A 14 6.19 38.01 -3.69
N ILE A 15 6.30 36.75 -3.25
CA ILE A 15 7.48 35.92 -3.48
C ILE A 15 7.77 35.78 -4.97
N ARG A 16 6.74 35.60 -5.81
CA ARG A 16 6.89 35.53 -7.26
C ARG A 16 7.51 36.80 -7.85
N ARG A 17 7.08 37.99 -7.41
CA ARG A 17 7.70 39.26 -7.82
C ARG A 17 9.15 39.33 -7.35
N ASP A 18 9.42 38.97 -6.11
CA ASP A 18 10.75 39.05 -5.50
C ASP A 18 11.78 38.15 -6.20
N ILE A 19 11.36 37.02 -6.76
CA ILE A 19 12.23 36.10 -7.52
C ILE A 19 12.22 36.36 -9.04
N GLY A 20 11.59 37.45 -9.50
CA GLY A 20 11.56 37.83 -10.92
C GLY A 20 10.63 36.98 -11.79
N HIS A 21 9.66 36.27 -11.19
CA HIS A 21 8.61 35.59 -11.93
C HIS A 21 7.50 36.56 -12.32
N LYS A 22 6.75 36.22 -13.38
CA LYS A 22 5.55 36.98 -13.77
C LYS A 22 4.54 36.96 -12.62
N ASP A 23 3.98 38.12 -12.32
CA ASP A 23 2.86 38.22 -11.41
C ASP A 23 1.64 37.55 -12.06
N VAL A 24 1.06 36.61 -11.36
CA VAL A 24 -0.07 35.79 -11.81
C VAL A 24 -0.95 35.61 -10.60
N GLU A 25 -2.24 35.90 -10.77
CA GLU A 25 -3.24 35.61 -9.74
C GLU A 25 -3.33 34.10 -9.55
N VAL A 26 -3.19 33.64 -8.30
CA VAL A 26 -3.23 32.21 -7.98
C VAL A 26 -4.54 31.87 -7.29
N ASP A 27 -5.06 30.70 -7.60
CA ASP A 27 -6.23 30.15 -6.90
C ASP A 27 -5.87 28.96 -6.00
N ILE A 28 -6.54 28.91 -4.85
CA ILE A 28 -6.33 27.92 -3.80
C ILE A 28 -7.71 27.42 -3.39
N SER A 29 -7.99 26.17 -3.70
CA SER A 29 -9.23 25.50 -3.36
C SER A 29 -9.27 25.22 -1.86
N ASP A 30 -8.18 24.69 -1.29
CA ASP A 30 -8.13 24.41 0.14
C ASP A 30 -6.74 24.47 0.77
N ILE A 31 -6.71 24.56 2.10
CA ILE A 31 -5.48 24.52 2.91
C ILE A 31 -5.69 23.65 4.14
N ILE A 32 -4.72 22.78 4.42
CA ILE A 32 -4.70 21.93 5.60
C ILE A 32 -3.35 22.12 6.28
N PHE A 33 -3.34 22.53 7.54
CA PHE A 33 -2.12 22.69 8.32
C PHE A 33 -2.10 21.67 9.45
N ASP A 34 -1.06 20.84 9.46
CA ASP A 34 -0.77 19.91 10.53
C ASP A 34 0.20 20.58 11.52
N GLU A 35 -0.30 20.90 12.71
CA GLU A 35 0.49 21.57 13.75
C GLU A 35 1.58 20.66 14.34
N GLU A 36 1.37 19.34 14.38
CA GLU A 36 2.30 18.39 14.97
C GLU A 36 3.55 18.24 14.07
N SER A 37 3.33 18.06 12.77
CA SER A 37 4.44 17.91 11.82
C SER A 37 4.95 19.24 11.24
N GLY A 38 4.23 20.34 11.45
CA GLY A 38 4.52 21.63 10.83
C GLY A 38 4.43 21.58 9.30
N MET A 39 3.50 20.77 8.77
CA MET A 39 3.29 20.56 7.34
C MET A 39 2.06 21.34 6.86
N LEU A 40 2.22 22.09 5.76
CA LEU A 40 1.12 22.77 5.09
C LEU A 40 0.81 22.08 3.76
N LEU A 41 -0.41 21.59 3.59
CA LEU A 41 -0.94 21.12 2.33
C LEU A 41 -1.78 22.23 1.67
N ILE A 42 -1.42 22.59 0.45
CA ILE A 42 -2.13 23.54 -0.40
C ILE A 42 -2.81 22.77 -1.53
N ILE A 43 -4.13 22.86 -1.62
CA ILE A 43 -4.92 22.22 -2.67
C ILE A 43 -5.31 23.27 -3.71
N THR A 44 -4.95 23.03 -4.97
CA THR A 44 -5.21 23.92 -6.11
C THR A 44 -6.33 23.35 -6.97
N PRO A 45 -7.07 24.20 -7.73
CA PRO A 45 -8.17 23.71 -8.56
C PRO A 45 -7.70 22.76 -9.67
N ASP A 46 -6.51 23.00 -10.23
CA ASP A 46 -5.92 22.17 -11.28
C ASP A 46 -4.38 22.15 -11.25
N ARG A 47 -3.80 21.43 -12.22
CA ARG A 47 -2.35 21.23 -12.36
C ARG A 47 -1.57 22.47 -12.82
N PRO A 48 -2.07 23.29 -13.78
CA PRO A 48 -1.54 24.62 -14.02
C PRO A 48 -1.37 25.43 -12.74
N GLU A 49 -2.40 25.53 -11.89
CA GLU A 49 -2.28 26.33 -10.66
C GLU A 49 -1.31 25.75 -9.64
N LYS A 50 -1.28 24.42 -9.48
CA LYS A 50 -0.21 23.74 -8.73
C LYS A 50 1.17 24.15 -9.22
N SER A 51 1.37 24.22 -10.54
CA SER A 51 2.65 24.59 -11.13
C SER A 51 3.02 26.06 -10.90
N VAL A 52 2.03 26.96 -10.92
CA VAL A 52 2.23 28.39 -10.63
C VAL A 52 2.60 28.59 -9.17
N ILE A 53 1.94 27.91 -8.25
CA ILE A 53 2.22 27.97 -6.80
C ILE A 53 3.58 27.36 -6.47
N ILE A 54 3.94 26.21 -7.04
CA ILE A 54 5.27 25.60 -6.89
C ILE A 54 6.36 26.52 -7.43
N GLY A 55 6.10 27.15 -8.58
CA GLY A 55 7.05 28.00 -9.29
C GLY A 55 8.14 27.19 -10.01
N LYS A 56 8.87 27.86 -10.91
CA LYS A 56 9.98 27.24 -11.63
C LYS A 56 10.97 26.64 -10.65
N GLY A 57 11.31 25.36 -10.82
CA GLY A 57 12.26 24.65 -9.96
C GLY A 57 11.86 24.53 -8.49
N GLY A 58 10.60 24.79 -8.12
CA GLY A 58 10.14 24.76 -6.73
C GLY A 58 10.51 25.99 -5.89
N TRP A 59 11.04 27.05 -6.51
CA TRP A 59 11.55 28.22 -5.79
C TRP A 59 10.48 28.97 -4.99
N VAL A 60 9.25 29.06 -5.49
CA VAL A 60 8.18 29.79 -4.81
C VAL A 60 7.80 29.08 -3.52
N VAL A 61 7.55 27.77 -3.60
CA VAL A 61 7.24 26.95 -2.41
C VAL A 61 8.41 26.89 -1.43
N GLY A 62 9.65 26.78 -1.93
CA GLY A 62 10.84 26.78 -1.07
C GLY A 62 10.96 28.06 -0.22
N ARG A 63 10.80 29.22 -0.85
CA ARG A 63 10.84 30.52 -0.15
C ARG A 63 9.59 30.75 0.72
N LEU A 64 8.44 30.28 0.27
CA LEU A 64 7.20 30.34 1.06
C LEU A 64 7.33 29.57 2.37
N ARG A 65 7.92 28.37 2.33
CA ARG A 65 8.22 27.57 3.52
C ARG A 65 9.12 28.33 4.50
N GLU A 66 10.15 29.00 3.98
CA GLU A 66 11.08 29.79 4.79
C GLU A 66 10.39 31.02 5.42
N GLU A 67 9.60 31.76 4.66
CA GLU A 67 8.86 32.93 5.17
C GLU A 67 7.78 32.55 6.20
N LEU A 68 7.17 31.36 6.06
CA LEU A 68 6.19 30.85 7.03
C LEU A 68 6.82 30.15 8.24
N GLY A 69 8.13 29.84 8.20
CA GLY A 69 8.82 29.15 9.29
C GLY A 69 8.31 27.73 9.56
N ILE A 70 7.81 27.04 8.53
CA ILE A 70 7.23 25.69 8.64
C ILE A 70 8.18 24.62 8.09
N ASN A 71 7.96 23.36 8.47
CA ASN A 71 8.86 22.26 8.13
C ASN A 71 8.77 21.86 6.66
N SER A 72 7.55 21.82 6.11
CA SER A 72 7.32 21.41 4.72
C SER A 72 6.02 21.98 4.16
N ILE A 73 5.99 22.11 2.83
CA ILE A 73 4.80 22.48 2.07
C ILE A 73 4.60 21.44 0.97
N HIS A 74 3.40 20.89 0.90
CA HIS A 74 2.95 20.06 -0.22
C HIS A 74 1.90 20.83 -1.01
N VAL A 75 2.00 20.76 -2.34
CA VAL A 75 1.03 21.40 -3.24
C VAL A 75 0.45 20.32 -4.12
N GLU A 76 -0.87 20.18 -4.11
CA GLU A 76 -1.59 19.14 -4.83
C GLU A 76 -2.74 19.73 -5.64
N ALA A 77 -2.91 19.23 -6.87
CA ALA A 77 -4.04 19.63 -7.69
C ALA A 77 -5.26 18.81 -7.30
N TYR A 78 -6.46 19.37 -7.42
CA TYR A 78 -7.69 18.64 -7.13
C TYR A 78 -7.79 17.33 -7.96
N SER A 79 -7.29 17.38 -9.20
CA SER A 79 -7.17 16.20 -10.09
C SER A 79 -6.30 15.07 -9.53
N ASP A 80 -5.33 15.40 -8.68
CA ASP A 80 -4.44 14.42 -8.05
C ASP A 80 -5.20 13.56 -7.03
N PHE A 81 -6.40 13.98 -6.59
CA PHE A 81 -7.27 13.25 -5.65
C PHE A 81 -8.42 12.52 -6.34
N ILE A 82 -8.98 13.10 -7.40
CA ILE A 82 -10.12 12.51 -8.12
C ILE A 82 -9.78 11.10 -8.62
N VAL A 83 -8.58 10.91 -9.20
CA VAL A 83 -8.18 9.63 -9.77
C VAL A 83 -7.99 8.54 -8.69
N PRO A 84 -7.23 8.78 -7.60
CA PRO A 84 -7.20 7.86 -6.46
C PRO A 84 -8.58 7.54 -5.89
N GLN A 85 -9.43 8.54 -5.64
CA GLN A 85 -10.78 8.32 -5.11
C GLN A 85 -11.62 7.44 -6.03
N TYR A 86 -11.57 7.68 -7.35
CA TYR A 86 -12.26 6.85 -8.32
C TYR A 86 -11.75 5.40 -8.29
N ARG A 87 -10.43 5.19 -8.27
CA ARG A 87 -9.83 3.84 -8.16
C ARG A 87 -10.27 3.14 -6.87
N MET A 88 -10.21 3.83 -5.73
CA MET A 88 -10.66 3.27 -4.45
C MET A 88 -12.14 2.89 -4.48
N ARG A 89 -13.02 3.67 -5.14
CA ARG A 89 -14.43 3.28 -5.32
C ARG A 89 -14.60 2.01 -6.15
N LEU A 90 -13.78 1.83 -7.20
CA LEU A 90 -13.78 0.57 -7.97
C LEU A 90 -13.28 -0.62 -7.14
N ALA A 91 -12.25 -0.40 -6.30
CA ALA A 91 -11.75 -1.42 -5.38
C ALA A 91 -12.81 -1.76 -4.32
N LEU A 92 -13.51 -0.76 -3.79
CA LEU A 92 -14.56 -0.92 -2.79
C LEU A 92 -15.72 -1.76 -3.33
N ALA A 93 -16.26 -1.43 -4.50
CA ALA A 93 -17.35 -2.19 -5.10
C ALA A 93 -16.97 -3.66 -5.32
N ARG A 94 -15.73 -3.93 -5.73
CA ARG A 94 -15.23 -5.30 -5.88
C ARG A 94 -15.04 -5.99 -4.52
N LEU A 95 -14.52 -5.28 -3.52
CA LEU A 95 -14.32 -5.81 -2.18
C LEU A 95 -15.64 -6.18 -1.52
N GLU A 96 -16.68 -5.34 -1.66
CA GLU A 96 -18.02 -5.61 -1.13
C GLU A 96 -18.63 -6.88 -1.75
N ASN A 97 -18.50 -7.05 -3.07
CA ASN A 97 -18.94 -8.27 -3.75
C ASN A 97 -18.19 -9.50 -3.23
N ILE A 98 -16.86 -9.45 -3.17
CA ILE A 98 -16.04 -10.59 -2.70
C ILE A 98 -16.34 -10.90 -1.23
N ALA A 99 -16.43 -9.90 -0.36
CA ALA A 99 -16.67 -10.06 1.07
C ALA A 99 -18.02 -10.73 1.37
N SER A 100 -19.04 -10.52 0.53
CA SER A 100 -20.35 -11.18 0.65
C SER A 100 -20.29 -12.71 0.46
N GLU A 101 -19.21 -13.23 -0.13
CA GLU A 101 -19.00 -14.66 -0.36
C GLU A 101 -18.22 -15.34 0.79
N TYR A 102 -17.84 -14.59 1.83
CA TYR A 102 -17.16 -15.10 3.02
C TYR A 102 -18.11 -15.10 4.23
N ILE A 103 -17.97 -16.10 5.08
CA ILE A 103 -18.68 -16.22 6.36
C ILE A 103 -17.73 -15.95 7.54
N PRO A 104 -18.24 -15.69 8.75
CA PRO A 104 -17.40 -15.60 9.94
C PRO A 104 -16.53 -16.84 10.13
N PRO A 105 -15.28 -16.68 10.61
CA PRO A 105 -14.63 -15.45 11.04
C PRO A 105 -13.78 -14.79 9.92
N TYR A 106 -13.94 -15.22 8.67
CA TYR A 106 -13.14 -14.76 7.53
C TYR A 106 -13.69 -13.47 6.87
N ASN A 107 -14.97 -13.19 7.03
CA ASN A 107 -15.58 -11.95 6.54
C ASN A 107 -15.22 -10.72 7.38
N GLU A 108 -14.98 -10.89 8.69
CA GLU A 108 -14.66 -9.80 9.63
C GLU A 108 -13.50 -8.90 9.16
N PRO A 109 -12.30 -9.43 8.83
CA PRO A 109 -11.22 -8.58 8.35
C PRO A 109 -11.52 -7.88 7.02
N LEU A 110 -12.35 -8.48 6.16
CA LEU A 110 -12.79 -7.85 4.91
C LEU A 110 -13.78 -6.70 5.18
N LEU A 111 -14.69 -6.85 6.15
CA LEU A 111 -15.60 -5.78 6.59
C LEU A 111 -14.82 -4.61 7.22
N ASN A 112 -13.82 -4.92 8.05
CA ASN A 112 -12.89 -3.92 8.59
C ASN A 112 -12.15 -3.18 7.47
N LEU A 113 -11.68 -3.91 6.44
CA LEU A 113 -11.03 -3.30 5.28
C LEU A 113 -11.99 -2.42 4.46
N ILE A 114 -13.25 -2.83 4.30
CA ILE A 114 -14.32 -2.02 3.66
C ILE A 114 -14.49 -0.70 4.41
N ASN A 115 -14.57 -0.74 5.74
CA ASN A 115 -14.75 0.45 6.57
C ASN A 115 -13.53 1.39 6.45
N LEU A 116 -12.31 0.84 6.53
CA LEU A 116 -11.08 1.61 6.34
C LEU A 116 -11.03 2.27 4.94
N LEU A 117 -11.41 1.52 3.90
CA LEU A 117 -11.42 2.03 2.53
C LEU A 117 -12.48 3.13 2.32
N LYS A 118 -13.67 2.99 2.92
CA LYS A 118 -14.72 4.04 2.91
C LYS A 118 -14.21 5.32 3.57
N ALA A 119 -13.64 5.22 4.76
CA ALA A 119 -13.05 6.37 5.46
C ALA A 119 -11.94 7.04 4.64
N ARG A 120 -11.07 6.24 4.00
CA ARG A 120 -10.01 6.75 3.12
C ARG A 120 -10.55 7.43 1.84
N ILE A 121 -11.68 6.98 1.29
CA ILE A 121 -12.33 7.64 0.14
C ILE A 121 -12.87 9.02 0.54
N GLU A 122 -13.48 9.12 1.72
CA GLU A 122 -14.03 10.38 2.24
C GLU A 122 -12.93 11.40 2.57
N ASN A 123 -11.80 10.93 3.11
CA ASN A 123 -10.64 11.77 3.41
C ASN A 123 -9.34 11.19 2.82
N PRO A 124 -9.03 11.52 1.55
CA PRO A 124 -7.88 10.99 0.83
C PRO A 124 -6.53 11.61 1.26
N TYR A 125 -6.52 12.55 2.22
CA TYR A 125 -5.34 13.34 2.58
C TYR A 125 -4.62 12.85 3.83
N ASP A 126 -5.33 12.15 4.72
CA ASP A 126 -4.81 11.83 6.04
C ASP A 126 -5.11 10.38 6.43
N PHE A 127 -4.27 9.46 5.95
CA PHE A 127 -4.40 8.04 6.28
C PHE A 127 -4.01 7.73 7.73
N GLU A 128 -3.04 8.45 8.26
CA GLU A 128 -2.44 8.17 9.56
C GLU A 128 -3.43 8.37 10.70
N SER A 129 -4.18 9.46 10.68
CA SER A 129 -5.20 9.72 11.70
C SER A 129 -6.28 8.65 11.74
N PHE A 130 -6.68 8.09 10.58
CA PHE A 130 -7.62 6.97 10.57
C PHE A 130 -7.02 5.72 11.19
N LEU A 131 -5.78 5.39 10.82
CA LEU A 131 -5.14 4.18 11.33
C LEU A 131 -4.94 4.25 12.86
N ARG A 132 -4.55 5.42 13.40
CA ARG A 132 -4.40 5.61 14.86
C ARG A 132 -5.72 5.48 15.62
N ASN A 133 -6.83 5.92 15.02
CA ASN A 133 -8.16 5.86 15.63
C ASN A 133 -8.93 4.57 15.28
N PHE A 134 -8.30 3.64 14.56
CA PHE A 134 -8.96 2.40 14.15
C PHE A 134 -9.03 1.43 15.34
N ASN A 135 -10.22 1.29 15.90
CA ASN A 135 -10.55 0.23 16.85
C ASN A 135 -11.28 -0.92 16.13
N PRO A 136 -10.71 -2.14 16.09
CA PRO A 136 -11.41 -3.30 15.59
C PRO A 136 -12.62 -3.58 16.50
N GLY A 137 -13.85 -3.37 15.97
CA GLY A 137 -15.10 -3.69 16.67
C GLY A 137 -16.04 -2.52 17.00
N GLU A 138 -15.65 -1.25 16.82
CA GLU A 138 -16.54 -0.09 17.12
C GLU A 138 -17.41 0.38 15.94
N PHE A 139 -17.17 -0.13 14.72
CA PHE A 139 -17.93 0.28 13.54
C PHE A 139 -19.23 -0.51 13.37
N GLN A 140 -20.33 0.04 13.90
CA GLN A 140 -21.68 -0.37 13.49
C GLN A 140 -21.94 0.18 12.08
N ILE A 141 -22.17 -0.72 11.12
CA ILE A 141 -22.58 -0.36 9.77
C ILE A 141 -23.97 0.30 9.86
N THR A 142 -24.04 1.62 9.78
CA THR A 142 -25.30 2.32 9.52
C THR A 142 -25.64 2.13 8.05
N THR A 143 -26.36 1.05 7.73
CA THR A 143 -26.99 0.89 6.43
C THR A 143 -27.99 2.03 6.23
N HIS A 144 -27.61 3.03 5.43
CA HIS A 144 -28.58 4.01 4.94
C HIS A 144 -29.54 3.29 3.97
N LYS A 145 -30.79 3.20 4.44
CA LYS A 145 -31.99 2.62 3.84
C LYS A 145 -32.09 2.78 2.32
N SER A 146 -32.13 1.65 1.63
CA SER A 146 -33.06 1.42 0.53
C SER A 146 -33.40 -0.07 0.43
N GLY A 147 -34.55 -0.45 0.99
CA GLY A 147 -35.26 -1.69 0.65
C GLY A 147 -34.90 -2.93 1.47
N GLU A 148 -35.88 -3.39 2.26
CA GLU A 148 -36.07 -4.75 2.79
C GLU A 148 -34.95 -5.37 3.64
N VAL A 149 -35.15 -5.31 4.96
CA VAL A 149 -34.51 -6.19 5.93
C VAL A 149 -35.11 -7.58 5.76
N LEU A 150 -34.33 -8.53 5.24
CA LEU A 150 -34.58 -9.94 5.48
C LEU A 150 -34.03 -10.24 6.89
N GLU A 151 -34.89 -10.10 7.90
CA GLU A 151 -34.74 -10.81 9.17
C GLU A 151 -34.91 -12.30 8.87
N ASN A 152 -33.84 -12.94 8.42
CA ASN A 152 -33.70 -14.37 8.57
C ASN A 152 -32.74 -14.56 9.74
N ASP A 153 -33.31 -14.89 10.90
CA ASP A 153 -32.60 -15.57 11.97
C ASP A 153 -32.08 -16.89 11.39
N ILE A 154 -30.88 -16.85 10.81
CA ILE A 154 -30.14 -18.05 10.45
C ILE A 154 -29.51 -18.53 11.75
N GLU A 155 -30.18 -19.44 12.46
CA GLU A 155 -29.49 -20.32 13.40
C GLU A 155 -28.48 -21.15 12.60
N ILE A 156 -27.23 -20.70 12.59
CA ILE A 156 -26.12 -21.47 12.03
C ILE A 156 -25.62 -22.38 13.14
N ASP A 157 -25.87 -23.68 13.01
CA ASP A 157 -25.27 -24.71 13.84
C ASP A 157 -23.78 -24.84 13.45
N LEU A 158 -22.95 -23.94 13.98
CA LEU A 158 -21.50 -23.87 13.76
C LEU A 158 -20.80 -24.89 14.66
N ASP A 159 -20.96 -26.18 14.38
CA ASP A 159 -20.18 -27.25 15.02
C ASP A 159 -18.79 -27.44 14.34
N THR A 160 -18.28 -26.40 13.68
CA THR A 160 -16.90 -26.36 13.19
C THR A 160 -16.04 -25.71 14.25
N GLU A 161 -15.28 -26.51 15.00
CA GLU A 161 -14.16 -26.02 15.80
C GLU A 161 -13.15 -25.33 14.86
N ILE A 162 -13.33 -24.03 14.63
CA ILE A 162 -12.31 -23.20 14.00
C ILE A 162 -11.20 -23.10 15.02
N ASP A 163 -10.04 -23.68 14.70
CA ASP A 163 -8.84 -23.51 15.50
C ASP A 163 -8.53 -22.01 15.59
N PRO A 164 -8.67 -21.38 16.79
CA PRO A 164 -8.43 -19.96 16.95
C PRO A 164 -6.97 -19.58 16.63
N ASP A 165 -6.06 -20.56 16.62
CA ASP A 165 -4.65 -20.39 16.26
C ASP A 165 -4.39 -20.54 14.74
N GLN A 166 -5.41 -20.83 13.92
CA GLN A 166 -5.27 -20.93 12.47
C GLN A 166 -5.08 -19.55 11.82
N PHE A 167 -4.02 -19.40 11.03
CA PHE A 167 -3.76 -18.19 10.25
C PHE A 167 -4.84 -17.96 9.19
N LYS A 168 -5.40 -16.75 9.14
CA LYS A 168 -6.37 -16.36 8.11
C LYS A 168 -5.68 -15.78 6.87
N SER A 169 -4.45 -15.28 7.00
CA SER A 169 -3.71 -14.68 5.90
C SER A 169 -2.22 -15.01 5.91
N VAL A 170 -1.60 -14.95 4.73
CA VAL A 170 -0.15 -14.83 4.57
C VAL A 170 0.16 -13.41 4.13
N VAL A 171 1.14 -12.77 4.77
CA VAL A 171 1.68 -11.48 4.33
C VAL A 171 3.09 -11.68 3.79
N ALA A 172 3.29 -11.37 2.51
CA ALA A 172 4.61 -11.37 1.89
C ALA A 172 5.46 -10.22 2.45
N LEU A 173 6.48 -10.56 3.25
CA LEU A 173 7.27 -9.60 4.01
C LEU A 173 8.73 -9.56 3.51
N SER A 174 9.17 -8.39 3.02
CA SER A 174 10.54 -8.17 2.50
C SER A 174 11.46 -7.41 3.46
N GLY A 175 10.92 -6.88 4.56
CA GLY A 175 11.62 -5.93 5.44
C GLY A 175 11.67 -4.49 4.91
N GLY A 176 11.19 -4.26 3.68
CA GLY A 176 10.98 -2.91 3.15
C GLY A 176 9.71 -2.27 3.69
N VAL A 177 9.68 -0.93 3.67
CA VAL A 177 8.54 -0.11 4.16
C VAL A 177 7.19 -0.54 3.58
N ASP A 178 7.15 -0.98 2.32
CA ASP A 178 5.87 -1.29 1.66
C ASP A 178 5.23 -2.55 2.23
N SER A 179 5.98 -3.66 2.28
CA SER A 179 5.52 -4.90 2.88
C SER A 179 5.32 -4.79 4.39
N SER A 180 6.11 -3.95 5.08
CA SER A 180 5.96 -3.72 6.52
C SER A 180 4.64 -3.03 6.85
N THR A 181 4.26 -1.98 6.11
CA THR A 181 2.93 -1.36 6.29
C THR A 181 1.82 -2.34 5.98
N SER A 182 1.95 -3.20 4.96
CA SER A 182 0.95 -4.25 4.69
C SER A 182 0.75 -5.16 5.89
N LEU A 183 1.84 -5.60 6.55
CA LEU A 183 1.76 -6.44 7.74
C LEU A 183 1.07 -5.72 8.90
N ILE A 184 1.46 -4.47 9.17
CA ILE A 184 0.89 -3.66 10.25
C ILE A 184 -0.62 -3.50 10.04
N VAL A 185 -1.04 -3.06 8.84
CA VAL A 185 -2.46 -2.83 8.54
C VAL A 185 -3.23 -4.15 8.54
N ALA A 186 -2.68 -5.24 8.01
CA ALA A 186 -3.31 -6.56 8.05
C ALA A 186 -3.55 -7.05 9.49
N GLN A 187 -2.55 -6.92 10.36
CA GLN A 187 -2.66 -7.26 11.78
C GLN A 187 -3.77 -6.43 12.46
N MET A 188 -3.78 -5.11 12.24
CA MET A 188 -4.78 -4.20 12.83
C MET A 188 -6.20 -4.51 12.35
N LEU A 189 -6.37 -4.94 11.10
CA LEU A 189 -7.69 -5.26 10.55
C LEU A 189 -8.22 -6.64 10.97
N GLY A 190 -7.44 -7.44 11.70
CA GLY A 190 -7.85 -8.77 12.17
C GLY A 190 -7.64 -9.89 11.14
N PHE A 191 -6.72 -9.72 10.18
CA PHE A 191 -6.39 -10.76 9.19
C PHE A 191 -5.57 -11.92 9.77
N HIS A 192 -5.22 -11.90 11.06
CA HIS A 192 -4.40 -12.92 11.75
C HIS A 192 -3.30 -13.50 10.85
N PRO A 193 -2.33 -12.65 10.43
CA PRO A 193 -1.33 -12.99 9.43
C PRO A 193 -0.25 -13.92 9.95
N LEU A 194 0.18 -14.85 9.09
CA LEU A 194 1.51 -15.43 9.09
C LEU A 194 2.40 -14.57 8.19
N ALA A 195 3.45 -13.96 8.74
CA ALA A 195 4.43 -13.22 7.95
C ALA A 195 5.40 -14.20 7.27
N VAL A 196 5.56 -14.08 5.95
CA VAL A 196 6.43 -14.97 5.16
C VAL A 196 7.47 -14.16 4.42
N THR A 197 8.75 -14.51 4.60
CA THR A 197 9.87 -13.90 3.88
C THR A 197 10.56 -14.95 3.03
N VAL A 198 10.57 -14.75 1.70
CA VAL A 198 11.41 -15.55 0.82
C VAL A 198 12.86 -15.10 0.97
N ASN A 199 13.77 -16.04 1.22
CA ASN A 199 15.19 -15.82 1.37
C ASN A 199 15.95 -16.19 0.07
N PRO A 200 16.22 -15.20 -0.80
CA PRO A 200 16.99 -15.36 -2.04
C PRO A 200 18.52 -15.28 -1.85
N GLY A 201 19.00 -15.23 -0.62
CA GLY A 201 20.40 -14.99 -0.28
C GLY A 201 20.77 -13.52 -0.09
N ASP A 202 21.94 -13.30 0.52
CA ASP A 202 22.35 -12.01 1.11
C ASP A 202 22.47 -10.85 0.11
N ILE A 203 22.75 -11.12 -1.16
CA ILE A 203 22.89 -10.06 -2.17
C ILE A 203 21.54 -9.44 -2.58
N ILE A 204 20.43 -10.16 -2.35
CA ILE A 204 19.06 -9.70 -2.62
C ILE A 204 18.35 -9.36 -1.30
N LEU A 205 18.51 -10.18 -0.25
CA LEU A 205 17.96 -9.95 1.10
C LEU A 205 19.08 -9.76 2.15
N PRO A 206 19.74 -8.59 2.16
CA PRO A 206 20.75 -8.28 3.17
C PRO A 206 20.28 -8.39 4.62
N ARG A 207 21.24 -8.57 5.52
CA ARG A 207 21.02 -8.68 6.98
C ARG A 207 20.14 -7.57 7.55
N TYR A 208 20.30 -6.32 7.10
CA TYR A 208 19.50 -5.21 7.63
C TYR A 208 18.00 -5.31 7.29
N PHE A 209 17.62 -5.97 6.19
CA PHE A 209 16.21 -6.25 5.91
C PHE A 209 15.70 -7.37 6.79
N ARG A 210 16.49 -8.43 6.99
CA ARG A 210 16.18 -9.53 7.92
C ARG A 210 15.98 -9.04 9.35
N GLU A 211 16.88 -8.18 9.85
CA GLU A 211 16.72 -7.52 11.14
C GLU A 211 15.46 -6.66 11.19
N SER A 212 15.10 -5.97 10.10
CA SER A 212 13.86 -5.20 10.05
C SER A 212 12.62 -6.08 10.07
N VAL A 213 12.68 -7.26 9.44
CA VAL A 213 11.61 -8.27 9.47
C VAL A 213 11.42 -8.78 10.90
N GLU A 214 12.50 -9.30 11.49
CA GLU A 214 12.48 -9.94 12.82
C GLU A 214 12.00 -8.97 13.91
N ASN A 215 12.51 -7.73 13.90
CA ASN A 215 12.08 -6.72 14.86
C ASN A 215 10.60 -6.37 14.71
N LEU A 216 10.11 -6.20 13.48
CA LEU A 216 8.73 -5.83 13.23
C LEU A 216 7.76 -6.95 13.64
N THR A 217 8.06 -8.19 13.28
CA THR A 217 7.22 -9.34 13.62
C THR A 217 7.20 -9.57 15.13
N GLN A 218 8.34 -9.39 15.80
CA GLN A 218 8.42 -9.43 17.26
C GLN A 218 7.57 -8.33 17.91
N MET A 219 7.66 -7.08 17.43
CA MET A 219 6.88 -5.96 17.97
C MET A 219 5.38 -6.14 17.78
N LEU A 220 4.95 -6.74 16.67
CA LEU A 220 3.55 -7.01 16.36
C LEU A 220 3.01 -8.29 17.01
N GLY A 221 3.88 -9.13 17.60
CA GLY A 221 3.49 -10.45 18.09
C GLY A 221 3.01 -11.39 16.98
N VAL A 222 3.51 -11.20 15.75
CA VAL A 222 3.13 -11.99 14.58
C VAL A 222 4.14 -13.10 14.34
N GLN A 223 3.66 -14.31 14.07
CA GLN A 223 4.53 -15.42 13.67
C GLN A 223 5.17 -15.15 12.32
N HIS A 224 6.44 -15.54 12.18
CA HIS A 224 7.24 -15.32 10.99
C HIS A 224 7.92 -16.59 10.51
N GLN A 225 7.99 -16.78 9.20
CA GLN A 225 8.69 -17.91 8.56
C GLN A 225 9.53 -17.45 7.37
N TYR A 226 10.76 -17.98 7.29
CA TYR A 226 11.60 -17.87 6.11
C TYR A 226 11.37 -19.05 5.15
N LEU A 227 11.32 -18.76 3.84
CA LEU A 227 11.29 -19.75 2.76
C LEU A 227 12.56 -19.65 1.93
N GLU A 228 13.38 -20.69 1.94
CA GLU A 228 14.65 -20.71 1.21
C GLU A 228 14.41 -20.99 -0.29
N VAL A 229 15.06 -20.22 -1.16
CA VAL A 229 14.98 -20.40 -2.62
C VAL A 229 16.36 -20.27 -3.27
N ASP A 230 16.63 -21.13 -4.25
CA ASP A 230 17.85 -21.01 -5.05
C ASP A 230 17.69 -19.91 -6.12
N MET A 231 18.47 -18.84 -5.98
CA MET A 231 18.50 -17.69 -6.89
C MET A 231 19.80 -17.61 -7.69
N LYS A 232 20.64 -18.64 -7.64
CA LYS A 232 21.98 -18.63 -8.25
C LYS A 232 21.94 -18.28 -9.74
N GLU A 233 21.06 -18.90 -10.51
CA GLU A 233 20.97 -18.63 -11.96
C GLU A 233 20.56 -17.16 -12.24
N ILE A 234 19.61 -16.62 -11.47
CA ILE A 234 19.15 -15.24 -11.60
C ILE A 234 20.27 -14.26 -11.25
N ILE A 235 20.99 -14.52 -10.15
CA ILE A 235 22.12 -13.70 -9.70
C ILE A 235 23.25 -13.72 -10.73
N GLU A 236 23.74 -14.90 -11.10
CA GLU A 236 24.85 -15.07 -12.05
C GLU A 236 24.48 -14.54 -13.43
N GLY A 237 23.26 -14.81 -13.90
CA GLY A 237 22.77 -14.32 -15.18
C GLY A 237 22.66 -12.80 -15.24
N SER A 238 22.21 -12.17 -14.16
CA SER A 238 22.09 -10.71 -14.10
C SER A 238 23.45 -10.03 -14.02
N LEU A 239 24.36 -10.55 -13.17
CA LEU A 239 25.74 -10.05 -13.08
C LEU A 239 26.52 -10.24 -14.39
N GLY A 240 26.22 -11.30 -15.15
CA GLY A 240 26.76 -11.56 -16.48
C GLY A 240 26.13 -10.72 -17.60
N GLY A 241 25.11 -9.89 -17.30
CA GLY A 241 24.49 -9.01 -18.29
C GLY A 241 23.50 -9.71 -19.22
N ARG A 242 23.08 -10.95 -18.91
CA ARG A 242 22.08 -11.68 -19.71
C ARG A 242 20.70 -11.03 -19.61
N PHE A 243 20.38 -10.45 -18.45
CA PHE A 243 19.09 -9.80 -18.20
C PHE A 243 19.09 -8.92 -16.95
N HIS A 244 18.07 -8.05 -16.84
CA HIS A 244 17.77 -7.33 -15.61
C HIS A 244 17.11 -8.28 -14.57
N PRO A 245 17.50 -8.25 -13.28
CA PRO A 245 17.10 -9.25 -12.29
C PRO A 245 15.64 -9.15 -11.86
N CYS A 246 15.13 -7.93 -11.64
CA CYS A 246 13.91 -7.71 -10.85
C CYS A 246 12.68 -8.50 -11.33
N GLY A 247 12.41 -8.59 -12.63
CA GLY A 247 11.22 -9.29 -13.14
C GLY A 247 11.27 -10.81 -12.95
N ARG A 248 12.45 -11.43 -13.01
CA ARG A 248 12.60 -12.86 -12.72
C ARG A 248 12.58 -13.12 -11.22
N CYS A 249 13.30 -12.28 -10.46
CA CYS A 249 13.36 -12.38 -9.01
C CYS A 249 11.97 -12.20 -8.37
N SER A 250 11.19 -11.19 -8.78
CA SER A 250 9.84 -10.96 -8.24
C SER A 250 8.92 -12.12 -8.57
N LYS A 251 8.99 -12.66 -9.79
CA LYS A 251 8.20 -13.83 -10.20
C LYS A 251 8.48 -15.04 -9.31
N THR A 252 9.75 -15.42 -9.12
CA THR A 252 10.11 -16.56 -8.27
C THR A 252 9.67 -16.35 -6.83
N ILE A 253 9.80 -15.13 -6.28
CA ILE A 253 9.33 -14.80 -4.93
C ILE A 253 7.81 -14.92 -4.83
N GLU A 254 7.06 -14.33 -5.77
CA GLU A 254 5.59 -14.38 -5.79
C GLU A 254 5.08 -15.82 -5.91
N GLU A 255 5.66 -16.63 -6.80
CA GLU A 255 5.31 -18.05 -6.95
C GLU A 255 5.59 -18.84 -5.67
N THR A 256 6.72 -18.59 -5.01
CA THR A 256 7.10 -19.28 -3.76
C THR A 256 6.11 -18.96 -2.62
N VAL A 257 5.75 -17.68 -2.45
CA VAL A 257 4.79 -17.30 -1.40
C VAL A 257 3.39 -17.83 -1.73
N PHE A 258 2.98 -17.75 -3.00
CA PHE A 258 1.68 -18.27 -3.43
C PHE A 258 1.56 -19.79 -3.20
N ASP A 259 2.57 -20.55 -3.62
CA ASP A 259 2.62 -22.00 -3.44
C ASP A 259 2.58 -22.36 -1.95
N PHE A 260 3.34 -21.64 -1.10
CA PHE A 260 3.28 -21.82 0.33
C PHE A 260 1.89 -21.54 0.91
N THR A 261 1.25 -20.42 0.52
CA THR A 261 -0.11 -20.09 0.98
C THR A 261 -1.12 -21.16 0.59
N ARG A 262 -1.04 -21.64 -0.66
CA ARG A 262 -1.89 -22.70 -1.19
C ARG A 262 -1.69 -24.01 -0.44
N ASP A 263 -0.45 -24.43 -0.25
CA ASP A 263 -0.12 -25.70 0.37
C ASP A 263 -0.51 -25.72 1.87
N ASN A 264 -0.63 -24.55 2.51
CA ASN A 264 -1.12 -24.39 3.88
C ASN A 264 -2.64 -24.08 3.97
N ASN A 265 -3.37 -24.05 2.84
CA ASN A 265 -4.80 -23.75 2.76
C ASN A 265 -5.21 -22.42 3.43
N ILE A 266 -4.38 -21.39 3.28
CA ILE A 266 -4.64 -20.06 3.86
C ILE A 266 -5.40 -19.21 2.82
N PRO A 267 -6.58 -18.64 3.14
CA PRO A 267 -7.46 -18.07 2.14
C PRO A 267 -7.04 -16.68 1.63
N PHE A 268 -6.24 -15.95 2.40
CA PHE A 268 -5.83 -14.58 2.05
C PHE A 268 -4.33 -14.50 1.82
N LEU A 269 -3.93 -13.84 0.73
CA LEU A 269 -2.52 -13.56 0.42
C LEU A 269 -2.33 -12.05 0.21
N ILE A 270 -1.58 -11.42 1.10
CA ILE A 270 -1.42 -9.97 1.15
C ILE A 270 -0.02 -9.58 0.68
N TYR A 271 0.05 -8.65 -0.28
CA TYR A 271 1.30 -8.08 -0.78
C TYR A 271 1.41 -6.58 -0.51
N GLY A 272 2.63 -6.05 -0.65
CA GLY A 272 2.96 -4.63 -0.55
C GLY A 272 2.98 -3.87 -1.88
N ASP A 273 2.42 -4.41 -2.98
CA ASP A 273 2.41 -3.70 -4.27
C ASP A 273 1.52 -2.45 -4.19
N LEU A 274 1.99 -1.36 -4.82
CA LEU A 274 1.35 -0.05 -4.90
C LEU A 274 0.80 0.26 -6.30
N LEU A 275 1.19 -0.50 -7.34
CA LEU A 275 0.85 -0.19 -8.73
C LEU A 275 -0.47 -0.82 -9.21
N SER A 276 -0.86 -1.96 -8.66
CA SER A 276 -2.09 -2.68 -8.99
C SER A 276 -3.34 -2.04 -8.37
N THR A 277 -3.68 -0.81 -8.78
CA THR A 277 -4.76 -0.03 -8.16
C THR A 277 -6.16 -0.39 -8.69
N GLY A 278 -7.19 0.06 -7.97
CA GLY A 278 -8.59 -0.13 -8.35
C GLY A 278 -9.05 -1.57 -8.20
N ALA A 279 -10.00 -2.02 -9.01
CA ALA A 279 -10.50 -3.40 -8.95
C ALA A 279 -9.39 -4.47 -9.11
N GLN A 280 -8.26 -4.14 -9.74
CA GLN A 280 -7.14 -5.07 -9.91
C GLN A 280 -6.26 -5.24 -8.66
N SER A 281 -6.52 -4.48 -7.59
CA SER A 281 -5.87 -4.67 -6.29
C SER A 281 -6.36 -5.93 -5.57
N LEU A 282 -7.41 -6.58 -6.08
CA LEU A 282 -8.05 -7.78 -5.55
C LEU A 282 -8.15 -8.83 -6.65
N GLN A 283 -7.53 -10.00 -6.46
CA GLN A 283 -7.54 -11.07 -7.44
C GLN A 283 -7.91 -12.38 -6.75
N LEU A 284 -8.91 -13.09 -7.30
CA LEU A 284 -9.22 -14.46 -6.92
C LEU A 284 -8.35 -15.37 -7.77
N GLU A 285 -7.39 -16.03 -7.15
CA GLU A 285 -6.48 -16.97 -7.79
C GLU A 285 -6.99 -18.40 -7.55
N LEU A 286 -7.28 -19.11 -8.64
CA LEU A 286 -7.93 -20.43 -8.62
C LEU A 286 -6.93 -21.52 -8.27
N ASN A 287 -7.36 -22.46 -7.42
CA ASN A 287 -6.59 -23.66 -7.14
C ASN A 287 -6.66 -24.61 -8.35
N SER A 288 -5.63 -24.59 -9.19
CA SER A 288 -5.58 -25.41 -10.42
C SER A 288 -5.05 -26.83 -10.17
N SER A 289 -4.67 -27.15 -8.92
CA SER A 289 -4.25 -28.49 -8.55
C SER A 289 -5.48 -29.38 -8.39
N GLY A 290 -5.74 -30.26 -9.35
CA GLY A 290 -6.72 -31.36 -9.25
C GLY A 290 -6.42 -32.41 -8.17
N LYS A 291 -5.76 -32.03 -7.07
CA LYS A 291 -5.75 -32.80 -5.83
C LYS A 291 -6.87 -32.24 -4.98
N GLY A 292 -8.04 -32.87 -5.09
CA GLY A 292 -9.13 -32.68 -4.13
C GLY A 292 -8.65 -33.10 -2.75
N THR A 293 -8.07 -32.16 -2.02
CA THR A 293 -8.13 -32.19 -0.57
C THR A 293 -9.36 -31.39 -0.23
N SER A 294 -10.41 -32.12 0.12
CA SER A 294 -11.49 -31.61 0.95
C SER A 294 -10.85 -30.93 2.16
N SER A 295 -10.69 -29.60 2.11
CA SER A 295 -10.85 -28.83 3.34
C SER A 295 -12.24 -29.25 3.84
N GLY A 296 -12.33 -29.76 5.06
CA GLY A 296 -13.56 -30.30 5.65
C GLY A 296 -14.59 -29.20 5.91
N ILE A 297 -14.90 -28.38 4.92
CA ILE A 297 -15.90 -27.32 4.95
C ILE A 297 -17.09 -27.88 4.20
N GLU A 298 -18.00 -28.50 4.96
CA GLU A 298 -19.25 -29.00 4.41
C GLU A 298 -20.13 -27.85 3.92
N ILE A 299 -20.88 -28.18 2.87
CA ILE A 299 -21.83 -27.34 2.16
C ILE A 299 -22.85 -26.80 3.16
N ASN A 300 -23.06 -25.48 3.17
CA ASN A 300 -24.15 -24.87 3.92
C ASN A 300 -25.51 -25.37 3.38
N SER A 301 -26.51 -25.45 4.26
CA SER A 301 -27.89 -25.93 3.98
C SER A 301 -28.65 -25.13 2.90
N SER A 302 -28.02 -24.13 2.29
CA SER A 302 -28.51 -23.33 1.15
C SER A 302 -27.85 -23.67 -0.20
N GLY A 303 -26.86 -24.57 -0.24
CA GLY A 303 -26.22 -25.04 -1.48
C GLY A 303 -25.28 -24.02 -2.16
N ILE A 304 -24.73 -23.05 -1.41
CA ILE A 304 -23.81 -22.03 -1.95
C ILE A 304 -22.38 -22.39 -1.56
N GLU A 305 -21.61 -22.93 -2.52
CA GLU A 305 -20.16 -23.16 -2.37
C GLU A 305 -19.42 -21.81 -2.20
N THR A 306 -18.91 -21.54 -0.99
CA THR A 306 -18.10 -20.34 -0.71
C THR A 306 -16.71 -20.44 -1.34
N ASN A 307 -16.02 -19.30 -1.52
CA ASN A 307 -14.62 -19.30 -2.02
C ASN A 307 -13.67 -20.14 -1.15
N LEU A 308 -13.97 -20.22 0.15
CA LEU A 308 -13.26 -21.08 1.11
C LEU A 308 -13.40 -22.56 0.75
N VAL A 309 -14.61 -23.01 0.37
CA VAL A 309 -14.89 -24.38 -0.07
C VAL A 309 -14.18 -24.70 -1.39
N LYS A 310 -14.04 -23.72 -2.28
CA LYS A 310 -13.33 -23.88 -3.56
C LYS A 310 -11.80 -23.87 -3.43
N GLY A 311 -11.26 -23.60 -2.24
CA GLY A 311 -9.83 -23.44 -2.02
C GLY A 311 -9.21 -22.27 -2.78
N ASN A 312 -10.01 -21.26 -3.14
CA ASN A 312 -9.54 -20.07 -3.84
C ASN A 312 -8.74 -19.18 -2.88
N ILE A 313 -7.67 -18.57 -3.39
CA ILE A 313 -6.87 -17.61 -2.62
C ILE A 313 -7.24 -16.21 -3.10
N LEU A 314 -7.66 -15.35 -2.17
CA LEU A 314 -7.85 -13.94 -2.45
C LEU A 314 -6.52 -13.21 -2.23
N ARG A 315 -5.91 -12.81 -3.34
CA ARG A 315 -4.75 -11.92 -3.37
C ARG A 315 -5.20 -10.48 -3.17
N ILE A 316 -4.59 -9.82 -2.18
CA ILE A 316 -4.86 -8.43 -1.80
C ILE A 316 -3.55 -7.63 -1.88
N ASN A 317 -3.47 -6.70 -2.83
CA ASN A 317 -2.40 -5.72 -2.87
C ASN A 317 -2.83 -4.52 -2.02
N LEU A 318 -2.68 -4.68 -0.70
CA LEU A 318 -3.32 -3.85 0.33
C LEU A 318 -2.99 -2.35 0.20
N PRO A 319 -1.73 -1.93 -0.05
CA PRO A 319 -1.43 -0.51 -0.22
C PRO A 319 -2.04 0.08 -1.49
N ALA A 320 -2.05 -0.67 -2.60
CA ALA A 320 -2.69 -0.25 -3.85
C ALA A 320 -4.22 -0.12 -3.72
N LEU A 321 -4.85 -1.02 -2.94
CA LEU A 321 -6.28 -0.98 -2.65
C LEU A 321 -6.68 0.33 -1.95
N LEU A 322 -5.88 0.75 -0.96
CA LEU A 322 -6.06 1.99 -0.20
C LEU A 322 -5.48 3.23 -0.90
N SER A 323 -4.93 3.08 -2.12
CA SER A 323 -4.22 4.13 -2.86
C SER A 323 -3.20 4.90 -2.01
N LEU A 324 -2.42 4.16 -1.21
CA LEU A 324 -1.40 4.76 -0.35
C LEU A 324 -0.26 5.34 -1.18
N LYS A 325 0.26 6.48 -0.73
CA LYS A 325 1.50 7.06 -1.24
C LYS A 325 2.69 6.56 -0.45
N LYS A 326 3.90 6.72 -1.00
CA LYS A 326 5.12 6.36 -0.28
C LYS A 326 5.29 7.14 1.03
N GLY A 327 4.77 8.36 1.11
CA GLY A 327 4.69 9.14 2.34
C GLY A 327 3.86 8.45 3.43
N ASP A 328 2.68 7.94 3.08
CA ASP A 328 1.79 7.22 4.01
C ASP A 328 2.50 5.98 4.57
N MET A 329 3.09 5.18 3.68
CA MET A 329 3.81 3.95 4.06
C MET A 329 4.96 4.24 5.02
N LYS A 330 5.73 5.30 4.77
CA LYS A 330 6.85 5.70 5.62
C LYS A 330 6.41 6.12 7.01
N LYS A 331 5.30 6.86 7.11
CA LYS A 331 4.75 7.29 8.39
C LYS A 331 4.32 6.07 9.20
N VAL A 332 3.53 5.18 8.60
CA VAL A 332 3.03 3.96 9.24
C VAL A 332 4.17 3.01 9.61
N ALA A 333 5.04 2.64 8.68
CA ALA A 333 6.13 1.71 8.99
C ALA A 333 7.16 2.33 9.96
N GLY A 334 7.38 3.65 9.86
CA GLY A 334 8.33 4.39 10.68
C GLY A 334 7.94 4.43 12.17
N SER A 335 6.65 4.51 12.50
CA SER A 335 6.18 4.44 13.89
C SER A 335 6.44 3.07 14.55
N TRP A 336 6.68 2.04 13.74
CA TRP A 336 7.07 0.69 14.16
C TRP A 336 8.58 0.42 13.96
N GLY A 337 9.39 1.48 13.86
CA GLY A 337 10.86 1.36 13.81
C GLY A 337 11.46 0.95 12.46
N VAL A 338 10.64 0.79 11.42
CA VAL A 338 11.11 0.43 10.07
C VAL A 338 11.73 1.64 9.37
N LYS A 339 12.98 1.52 8.96
CA LYS A 339 13.75 2.64 8.37
C LYS A 339 13.71 2.60 6.84
N LYS A 340 13.55 3.78 6.22
CA LYS A 340 13.75 3.97 4.77
C LYS A 340 15.22 3.74 4.41
N ARG A 341 15.46 3.11 3.26
CA ARG A 341 16.76 3.10 2.58
C ARG A 341 16.69 3.91 1.28
N GLY A 342 17.80 4.58 0.95
CA GLY A 342 17.97 5.29 -0.31
C GLY A 342 18.30 4.33 -1.46
N GLY A 343 18.36 4.85 -2.69
CA GLY A 343 18.65 4.06 -3.89
C GLY A 343 17.53 3.07 -4.25
N TYR A 344 17.89 2.03 -4.99
CA TYR A 344 16.95 0.97 -5.40
C TYR A 344 16.71 -0.10 -4.33
N GLY A 345 17.47 -0.07 -3.22
CA GLY A 345 17.29 -0.93 -2.04
C GLY A 345 17.91 -2.33 -2.13
N CYS A 346 18.17 -2.86 -3.33
CA CYS A 346 18.70 -4.20 -3.55
C CYS A 346 20.19 -4.15 -4.00
N PRO A 347 21.16 -4.71 -3.25
CA PRO A 347 22.56 -4.66 -3.66
C PRO A 347 22.85 -5.31 -5.02
N LEU A 348 22.13 -6.38 -5.38
CA LEU A 348 22.27 -7.01 -6.69
C LEU A 348 22.01 -6.01 -7.84
N ILE A 349 20.98 -5.17 -7.74
CA ILE A 349 20.68 -4.23 -8.84
C ILE A 349 21.73 -3.13 -8.93
N GLU A 350 22.29 -2.69 -7.80
CA GLU A 350 23.39 -1.72 -7.78
C GLU A 350 24.62 -2.27 -8.51
N GLU A 351 24.99 -3.53 -8.24
CA GLU A 351 26.12 -4.18 -8.92
C GLU A 351 25.86 -4.42 -10.41
N VAL A 352 24.63 -4.81 -10.77
CA VAL A 352 24.22 -4.94 -12.17
C VAL A 352 24.30 -3.59 -12.89
N HIS A 353 23.85 -2.50 -12.28
CA HIS A 353 23.93 -1.16 -12.86
C HIS A 353 25.35 -0.60 -12.99
N LYS A 354 26.29 -1.05 -12.13
CA LYS A 354 27.72 -0.72 -12.24
C LYS A 354 28.36 -1.46 -13.40
N LYS A 355 28.10 -2.77 -13.53
CA LYS A 355 28.68 -3.62 -14.61
C LYS A 355 28.03 -3.37 -15.96
N HIS A 356 26.72 -3.13 -15.99
CA HIS A 356 25.89 -3.02 -17.18
C HIS A 356 25.03 -1.75 -17.14
N PRO A 357 25.60 -0.54 -17.33
CA PRO A 357 24.88 0.72 -17.16
C PRO A 357 23.64 0.87 -18.05
N HIS A 358 23.61 0.23 -19.23
CA HIS A 358 22.45 0.23 -20.13
C HIS A 358 21.19 -0.41 -19.49
N MET A 359 21.34 -1.25 -18.46
CA MET A 359 20.21 -1.84 -17.73
C MET A 359 19.52 -0.87 -16.77
N ARG A 360 20.14 0.27 -16.44
CA ARG A 360 19.55 1.31 -15.56
C ARG A 360 18.20 1.81 -16.08
N GLN A 361 18.01 1.83 -17.40
CA GLN A 361 16.77 2.30 -18.02
C GLN A 361 15.52 1.55 -17.51
N PHE A 362 15.63 0.25 -17.20
CA PHE A 362 14.51 -0.56 -16.72
C PHE A 362 14.12 -0.16 -15.29
N SER A 363 15.11 0.06 -14.43
CA SER A 363 14.89 0.55 -13.07
C SER A 363 14.38 1.99 -13.05
N ILE A 364 14.88 2.86 -13.93
CA ILE A 364 14.35 4.22 -14.12
C ILE A 364 12.89 4.17 -14.61
N GLN A 365 12.57 3.29 -15.56
CA GLN A 365 11.20 3.12 -16.05
C GLN A 365 10.25 2.71 -14.92
N ARG A 366 10.68 1.84 -13.99
CA ARG A 366 9.90 1.51 -12.79
C ARG A 366 9.62 2.74 -11.93
N VAL A 367 10.67 3.51 -11.60
CA VAL A 367 10.53 4.74 -10.80
C VAL A 367 9.58 5.73 -11.48
N LEU A 368 9.75 5.96 -12.78
CA LEU A 368 8.87 6.85 -13.56
C LEU A 368 7.42 6.37 -13.58
N ARG A 369 7.16 5.06 -13.62
CA ARG A 369 5.80 4.50 -13.52
C ARG A 369 5.19 4.78 -12.15
N GLU A 370 5.94 4.59 -11.07
CA GLU A 370 5.49 4.87 -9.70
C GLU A 370 5.24 6.38 -9.49
N THR A 371 6.11 7.25 -10.02
CA THR A 371 5.91 8.71 -10.00
C THR A 371 4.70 9.12 -10.81
N ARG A 372 4.53 8.59 -12.02
CA ARG A 372 3.36 8.87 -12.87
C ARG A 372 2.06 8.39 -12.23
N ALA A 373 2.11 7.31 -11.46
CA ALA A 373 0.96 6.78 -10.73
C ALA A 373 0.60 7.62 -9.49
N GLY A 374 1.42 8.61 -9.12
CA GLY A 374 1.23 9.43 -7.92
C GLY A 374 1.66 8.74 -6.62
N ILE A 375 2.37 7.61 -6.72
CA ILE A 375 2.85 6.83 -5.56
C ILE A 375 4.11 7.47 -4.97
N LEU A 376 5.03 7.88 -5.85
CA LEU A 376 6.25 8.59 -5.49
C LEU A 376 6.12 10.08 -5.80
N GLU A 377 6.52 10.91 -4.84
CA GLU A 377 6.73 12.32 -5.11
C GLU A 377 8.00 12.53 -5.97
N PRO A 378 8.08 13.61 -6.78
CA PRO A 378 9.23 13.84 -7.65
C PRO A 378 10.59 13.83 -6.93
N GLY A 379 10.65 14.36 -5.70
CA GLY A 379 11.86 14.33 -4.88
C GLY A 379 12.28 12.89 -4.52
N GLU A 380 11.32 12.04 -4.15
CA GLU A 380 11.58 10.64 -3.82
C GLU A 380 12.02 9.83 -5.04
N ALA A 381 11.46 10.15 -6.21
CA ALA A 381 11.86 9.56 -7.48
C ALA A 381 13.32 9.91 -7.82
N LEU A 382 13.69 11.18 -7.64
CA LEU A 382 15.07 11.64 -7.86
C LEU A 382 16.05 10.97 -6.91
N ASP A 383 15.70 10.76 -5.64
CA ASP A 383 16.54 10.04 -4.68
C ASP A 383 16.84 8.59 -5.10
N GLN A 384 15.94 7.95 -5.84
CA GLN A 384 16.17 6.58 -6.35
C GLN A 384 17.02 6.55 -7.63
N ILE A 385 16.91 7.58 -8.47
CA ILE A 385 17.59 7.64 -9.78
C ILE A 385 19.02 8.20 -9.65
N LYS A 386 19.30 9.02 -8.64
CA LYS A 386 20.64 9.56 -8.37
C LYS A 386 21.59 8.45 -7.92
N ILE A 387 22.24 7.79 -8.88
CA ILE A 387 23.33 6.81 -8.67
C ILE A 387 24.49 7.05 -9.63
#